data_AF-A0A7K2FQJ6-F1
#
_entry.id   AF-A0A7K2FQJ6-F1
#
_cell.length_a   1.000
_cell.length_b   1.000
_cell.length_c   1.000
_cell.angle_alpha   90.00
_cell.angle_beta   90.00
_cell.angle_gamma   90.00
#
_symmetry.space_group_name_H-M   'P 1'
#
loop_
_entity.id
_entity.type
_entity.pdbx_description
1 polymer ?
#
loop_
_entity_poly.entity_id
_entity_poly.type
_entity_poly.pdbx_seq_one_letter_code
_entity_poly.pdbx_strand_id
1 'polypeptide(L)'
;AATAADRTHQAERRLAEALAAEDRLAELLGLPTARAAVPAQRDGAEDPRDDSEGPLAVDELDRYADELKSLLDDAVSAAERSLFELRTAAADDTRILAALGDGGLLPPGPDVLATVEFLGEHGIPALPGWRYLAQSVDPADHARVLASRPELVDGVIITDPDTHARAREALGDA
;
A
#
# COMPACT_ATOMS: atom_id res chain seq x y z
N ALA A 1 -17.32 49.03 -9.80
CA ALA A 1 -16.48 48.25 -8.86
C ALA A 1 -17.34 47.25 -8.07
N ALA A 2 -18.32 47.70 -7.28
CA ALA A 2 -19.20 46.82 -6.48
C ALA A 2 -19.95 45.74 -7.29
N THR A 3 -20.51 46.09 -8.45
CA THR A 3 -21.19 45.14 -9.34
C THR A 3 -20.26 44.16 -10.06
N ALA A 4 -18.96 44.43 -10.12
CA ALA A 4 -17.99 43.47 -10.65
C ALA A 4 -17.60 42.47 -9.57
N ALA A 5 -17.36 42.93 -8.34
CA ALA A 5 -17.10 42.08 -7.18
C ALA A 5 -18.26 41.13 -6.89
N ASP A 6 -19.50 41.61 -6.98
CA ASP A 6 -20.70 40.80 -6.74
C ASP A 6 -20.85 39.67 -7.77
N ARG A 7 -20.51 39.94 -9.05
CA ARG A 7 -20.53 38.90 -10.09
C ARG A 7 -19.43 37.86 -9.91
N THR A 8 -18.24 38.27 -9.48
CA THR A 8 -17.14 37.34 -9.18
C THR A 8 -17.54 36.45 -8.02
N HIS A 9 -18.07 37.02 -6.94
CA HIS A 9 -18.53 36.27 -5.78
C HIS A 9 -19.65 35.27 -6.13
N GLN A 10 -20.62 35.68 -6.95
CA GLN A 10 -21.66 34.77 -7.44
C GLN A 10 -21.14 33.68 -8.37
N ALA A 11 -20.05 33.92 -9.10
CA ALA A 11 -19.41 32.92 -9.96
C ALA A 11 -18.63 31.90 -9.12
N GLU A 12 -17.89 32.36 -8.12
CA GLU A 12 -17.19 31.51 -7.15
C GLU A 12 -18.18 30.64 -6.36
N ARG A 13 -19.29 31.22 -5.90
CA ARG A 13 -20.35 30.50 -5.20
C ARG A 13 -20.96 29.38 -6.06
N ARG A 14 -21.25 29.65 -7.33
CA ARG A 14 -21.76 28.64 -8.27
C ARG A 14 -20.75 27.52 -8.55
N LEU A 15 -19.46 27.84 -8.59
CA LEU A 15 -18.41 26.83 -8.75
C LEU A 15 -18.31 25.93 -7.51
N ALA A 16 -18.36 26.52 -6.31
CA ALA A 16 -18.37 25.76 -5.05
C ALA A 16 -19.60 24.85 -4.94
N GLU A 17 -20.79 25.34 -5.31
CA GLU A 17 -22.02 24.54 -5.38
C GLU A 17 -21.90 23.38 -6.37
N ALA A 18 -21.27 23.58 -7.53
CA ALA A 18 -21.05 22.51 -8.51
C ALA A 18 -20.05 21.45 -8.04
N LEU A 19 -18.97 21.85 -7.37
CA LEU A 19 -17.96 20.93 -6.82
C LEU A 19 -18.52 20.12 -5.63
N ALA A 20 -19.36 20.74 -4.80
CA ALA A 20 -20.03 20.05 -3.69
C ALA A 20 -21.09 19.05 -4.17
N ALA A 21 -21.65 19.25 -5.38
CA ALA A 21 -22.60 18.32 -5.99
C ALA A 21 -21.94 17.08 -6.61
N GLU A 22 -20.60 17.05 -6.72
CA GLU A 22 -19.88 15.86 -7.18
C GLU A 22 -19.69 14.86 -6.03
N ASP A 23 -20.41 13.74 -6.07
CA ASP A 23 -20.42 12.71 -5.01
C ASP A 23 -19.01 12.28 -4.56
N ARG A 24 -18.08 12.09 -5.51
CA ARG A 24 -16.69 11.66 -5.24
C ARG A 24 -15.87 12.76 -4.56
N LEU A 25 -16.09 14.03 -4.91
CA LEU A 25 -15.39 15.15 -4.28
C LEU A 25 -15.98 15.44 -2.89
N ALA A 26 -17.30 15.31 -2.73
CA ALA A 26 -17.95 15.42 -1.43
C ALA A 26 -17.44 14.35 -0.45
N GLU A 27 -17.23 13.11 -0.92
CA GLU A 27 -16.65 12.02 -0.13
C GLU A 27 -15.18 12.31 0.27
N LEU A 28 -14.36 12.81 -0.65
CA LEU A 28 -12.96 13.17 -0.37
C LEU A 28 -12.81 14.36 0.57
N LEU A 29 -13.75 15.31 0.54
CA LEU A 29 -13.77 16.50 1.39
C LEU A 29 -14.53 16.29 2.70
N GLY A 30 -15.12 15.10 2.92
CA GLY A 30 -15.87 14.79 4.14
C GLY A 30 -17.14 15.63 4.30
N LEU A 31 -17.70 16.18 3.21
CA LEU A 31 -18.92 16.96 3.26
C LEU A 31 -20.11 16.04 3.56
N PRO A 32 -21.09 16.49 4.37
CA PRO A 32 -22.27 15.69 4.68
C PRO A 32 -23.06 15.43 3.40
N THR A 33 -22.92 14.23 2.84
CA THR A 33 -23.78 13.77 1.74
C THR A 33 -25.08 13.28 2.34
N ALA A 34 -26.20 13.58 1.69
CA ALA A 34 -27.56 13.26 2.18
C ALA A 34 -27.86 11.75 2.37
N ARG A 35 -26.86 10.87 2.25
CA ARG A 35 -26.99 9.41 2.35
C ARG A 35 -26.36 8.76 3.58
N ALA A 36 -25.59 9.49 4.39
CA ALA A 36 -24.96 8.94 5.59
C ALA A 36 -25.63 9.45 6.89
N ALA A 37 -26.96 9.40 6.98
CA ALA A 37 -27.65 9.58 8.25
C ALA A 37 -27.52 8.31 9.10
N VAL A 38 -26.49 8.26 9.94
CA VAL A 38 -26.37 7.23 10.99
C VAL A 38 -27.40 7.55 12.09
N PRO A 39 -28.21 6.60 12.60
CA PRO A 39 -29.24 6.92 13.57
C PRO A 39 -28.60 7.28 14.92
N ALA A 40 -28.74 8.54 15.34
CA ALA A 40 -28.35 8.99 16.67
C ALA A 40 -29.30 8.40 17.73
N GLN A 41 -28.71 7.84 18.78
CA GLN A 41 -29.37 7.28 19.95
C GLN A 41 -30.11 8.39 20.70
N ARG A 42 -31.43 8.19 20.88
CA ARG A 42 -32.35 9.15 21.47
C ARG A 42 -32.31 9.04 22.99
N ASP A 43 -31.66 9.98 23.66
CA ASP A 43 -31.91 10.29 25.07
C ASP A 43 -32.21 11.78 25.23
N GLY A 44 -33.32 12.05 25.92
CA GLY A 44 -33.99 13.34 25.90
C GLY A 44 -33.32 14.41 26.75
N ALA A 45 -33.13 15.57 26.14
CA ALA A 45 -33.28 16.87 26.76
C ALA A 45 -33.57 17.87 25.62
N GLU A 46 -34.57 18.73 25.81
CA GLU A 46 -34.85 19.84 24.89
C GLU A 46 -33.62 20.75 24.80
N ASP A 47 -32.96 20.80 23.65
CA ASP A 47 -31.89 21.76 23.36
C ASP A 47 -32.37 22.71 22.24
N PRO A 48 -32.36 24.03 22.45
CA PRO A 48 -32.84 24.98 21.46
C PRO A 48 -31.77 25.17 20.38
N ARG A 49 -32.17 24.90 19.14
CA ARG A 49 -31.53 25.25 17.86
C ARG A 49 -30.51 24.25 17.33
N ASP A 50 -31.09 23.31 16.61
CA ASP A 50 -30.57 22.72 15.38
C ASP A 50 -30.28 23.82 14.33
N ASP A 51 -29.19 24.57 14.53
CA ASP A 51 -28.60 25.50 13.55
C ASP A 51 -27.34 24.88 12.88
N SER A 52 -27.05 23.60 13.11
CA SER A 52 -25.76 22.99 12.75
C SER A 52 -25.73 22.28 11.38
N GLU A 53 -26.82 22.32 10.61
CA GLU A 53 -26.93 21.75 9.25
C GLU A 53 -26.98 22.83 8.13
N GLY A 54 -26.45 24.03 8.40
CA GLY A 54 -26.19 25.06 7.39
C GLY A 54 -24.73 25.06 6.91
N PRO A 55 -24.43 25.62 5.71
CA PRO A 55 -23.04 25.89 5.33
C PRO A 55 -22.39 26.82 6.37
N LEU A 56 -21.17 26.48 6.80
CA LEU A 56 -20.40 27.21 7.82
C LEU A 56 -20.46 28.72 7.56
N ALA A 57 -20.96 29.49 8.53
CA ALA A 57 -20.93 30.94 8.43
C ALA A 57 -19.47 31.45 8.52
N VAL A 58 -19.17 32.60 7.91
CA VAL A 58 -17.80 33.16 7.88
C VAL A 58 -17.23 33.35 9.29
N ASP A 59 -18.03 33.84 10.24
CA ASP A 59 -17.60 34.03 11.63
C ASP A 59 -17.32 32.71 12.37
N GLU A 60 -17.97 31.63 11.96
CA GLU A 60 -17.71 30.28 12.50
C GLU A 60 -16.44 29.72 11.89
N LEU A 61 -16.24 29.89 10.59
CA LEU A 61 -15.00 29.50 9.92
C LEU A 61 -13.78 30.23 10.52
N ASP A 62 -13.88 31.53 10.76
CA ASP A 62 -12.81 32.32 11.40
C ASP A 62 -12.52 31.83 12.82
N ARG A 63 -13.56 31.38 13.56
CA ARG A 63 -13.40 30.80 14.91
C ARG A 63 -12.66 29.47 14.88
N TYR A 64 -12.92 28.62 13.88
CA TYR A 64 -12.30 27.31 13.75
C TYR A 64 -11.05 27.30 12.84
N ALA A 65 -10.62 28.45 12.33
CA ALA A 65 -9.57 28.54 11.32
C ALA A 65 -8.25 27.89 11.74
N ASP A 66 -7.79 28.14 12.97
CA ASP A 66 -6.54 27.57 13.49
C ASP A 66 -6.63 26.05 13.70
N GLU A 67 -7.79 25.56 14.14
CA GLU A 67 -8.04 24.13 14.35
C GLU A 67 -8.13 23.39 13.02
N LEU A 68 -8.88 23.94 12.05
CA LEU A 68 -8.96 23.42 10.68
C LEU A 68 -7.59 23.41 10.00
N LYS A 69 -6.78 24.44 10.22
CA LYS A 69 -5.41 24.49 9.73
C LYS A 69 -4.56 23.37 10.34
N SER A 70 -4.63 23.17 11.65
CA SER A 70 -3.90 22.08 12.32
C SER A 70 -4.33 20.71 11.79
N LEU A 71 -5.64 20.48 11.64
CA LEU A 71 -6.17 19.22 11.10
C LEU A 71 -5.73 19.00 9.66
N LEU A 72 -5.67 20.06 8.84
CA LEU A 72 -5.18 19.98 7.47
C LEU A 72 -3.68 19.65 7.44
N ASP A 73 -2.87 20.32 8.27
CA ASP A 73 -1.43 20.06 8.37
C ASP A 73 -1.16 18.61 8.82
N ASP A 74 -1.95 18.07 9.75
CA ASP A 74 -1.89 16.67 10.18
C ASP A 74 -2.29 15.71 9.04
N ALA A 75 -3.36 16.01 8.31
CA ALA A 75 -3.82 15.21 7.18
C ALA A 75 -2.80 15.20 6.04
N VAL A 76 -2.19 16.34 5.72
CA VAL A 76 -1.09 16.45 4.74
C VAL A 76 0.10 15.62 5.20
N SER A 77 0.51 15.76 6.45
CA SER A 77 1.63 14.99 7.02
C SER A 77 1.36 13.48 7.02
N ALA A 78 0.10 13.06 7.20
CA ALA A 78 -0.30 11.66 7.08
C ALA A 78 -0.27 11.19 5.62
N ALA A 79 -0.82 11.97 4.69
CA ALA A 79 -0.83 11.65 3.27
C ALA A 79 0.59 11.55 2.68
N GLU A 80 1.50 12.43 3.09
CA GLU A 80 2.91 12.40 2.67
C GLU A 80 3.63 11.14 3.16
N ARG A 81 3.39 10.71 4.40
CA ARG A 81 3.91 9.44 4.92
C ARG A 81 3.38 8.25 4.13
N SER A 82 2.06 8.20 3.89
CA SER A 82 1.45 7.14 3.07
C SER A 82 2.01 7.11 1.64
N LEU A 83 2.27 8.29 1.05
CA LEU A 83 2.86 8.39 -0.29
C LEU A 83 4.30 7.86 -0.31
N PHE A 84 5.08 8.10 0.75
CA PHE A 84 6.42 7.56 0.88
C PHE A 84 6.41 6.03 1.00
N GLU A 85 5.53 5.47 1.82
CA GLU A 85 5.35 4.02 1.95
C GLU A 85 4.96 3.40 0.61
N LEU A 86 3.97 3.98 -0.08
CA LEU A 86 3.51 3.47 -1.37
C LEU A 86 4.60 3.54 -2.45
N ARG A 87 5.41 4.61 -2.46
CA ARG A 87 6.56 4.72 -3.39
C ARG A 87 7.65 3.70 -3.08
N THR A 88 7.92 3.45 -1.80
CA THR A 88 8.86 2.42 -1.39
C THR A 88 8.39 1.04 -1.83
N ALA A 89 7.12 0.70 -1.58
CA ALA A 89 6.51 -0.54 -2.01
C ALA A 89 6.54 -0.69 -3.55
N ALA A 90 6.16 0.35 -4.29
CA ALA A 90 6.19 0.33 -5.75
C ALA A 90 7.63 0.20 -6.31
N ALA A 91 8.62 0.79 -5.65
CA ALA A 91 10.02 0.62 -6.01
C ALA A 91 10.52 -0.81 -5.75
N ASP A 92 10.04 -1.43 -4.67
CA ASP A 92 10.32 -2.84 -4.38
C ASP A 92 9.64 -3.78 -5.40
N ASP A 93 8.37 -3.56 -5.70
CA ASP A 93 7.65 -4.27 -6.75
C ASP A 93 8.35 -4.13 -8.11
N THR A 94 8.82 -2.92 -8.44
CA THR A 94 9.58 -2.69 -9.68
C THR A 94 10.90 -3.46 -9.68
N ARG A 95 11.60 -3.54 -8.53
CA ARG A 95 12.79 -4.37 -8.37
C ARG A 95 12.47 -5.85 -8.56
N ILE A 96 11.36 -6.33 -7.98
CA ILE A 96 10.88 -7.71 -8.13
C ILE A 96 10.58 -7.98 -9.60
N LEU A 97 9.76 -7.15 -10.26
CA LEU A 97 9.39 -7.28 -11.67
C LEU A 97 10.61 -7.22 -12.59
N ALA A 98 11.60 -6.37 -12.31
CA ALA A 98 12.84 -6.32 -13.08
C ALA A 98 13.70 -7.57 -12.89
N ALA A 99 13.70 -8.15 -11.68
CA ALA A 99 14.39 -9.40 -11.37
C ALA A 99 13.73 -10.61 -12.07
N LEU A 100 12.42 -10.55 -12.37
CA LEU A 100 11.73 -11.60 -13.13
C LEU A 100 12.32 -11.75 -14.56
N GLY A 101 12.80 -10.68 -15.21
CA GLY A 101 13.43 -10.75 -16.55
C GLY A 101 12.67 -11.59 -17.60
N ASP A 102 13.36 -12.10 -18.63
CA ASP A 102 12.80 -13.04 -19.63
C ASP A 102 12.60 -14.48 -19.05
N GLY A 103 12.84 -14.68 -17.75
CA GLY A 103 12.83 -15.99 -17.08
C GLY A 103 11.75 -16.20 -16.02
N GLY A 104 11.00 -15.17 -15.62
CA GLY A 104 9.80 -15.26 -14.78
C GLY A 104 9.98 -15.66 -13.31
N LEU A 105 11.18 -15.56 -12.73
CA LEU A 105 11.44 -16.11 -11.39
C LEU A 105 11.74 -15.04 -10.34
N LEU A 106 11.08 -15.18 -9.19
CA LEU A 106 11.24 -14.31 -8.03
C LEU A 106 12.70 -14.31 -7.56
N PRO A 107 13.24 -13.15 -7.12
CA PRO A 107 14.52 -13.12 -6.43
C PRO A 107 14.47 -14.05 -5.19
N PRO A 108 15.59 -14.72 -4.84
CA PRO A 108 15.62 -15.62 -3.70
C PRO A 108 15.32 -14.84 -2.43
N GLY A 109 14.50 -15.42 -1.55
CA GLY A 109 14.30 -14.89 -0.20
C GLY A 109 15.63 -14.76 0.56
N PRO A 110 15.75 -13.79 1.47
CA PRO A 110 16.97 -13.56 2.24
C PRO A 110 17.43 -14.80 3.02
N ASP A 111 16.47 -15.60 3.52
CA ASP A 111 16.76 -16.83 4.25
C ASP A 111 17.38 -17.93 3.35
N VAL A 112 16.96 -18.00 2.09
CA VAL A 112 17.50 -18.93 1.09
C VAL A 112 18.93 -18.56 0.74
N LEU A 113 19.21 -17.27 0.59
CA LEU A 113 20.57 -16.78 0.36
C LEU A 113 21.49 -17.07 1.55
N ALA A 114 21.04 -16.78 2.77
CA ALA A 114 21.79 -17.06 3.99
C ALA A 114 22.10 -18.56 4.13
N THR A 115 21.13 -19.42 3.80
CA THR A 115 21.31 -20.88 3.85
C THR A 115 22.31 -21.37 2.80
N VAL A 116 22.24 -20.86 1.56
CA VAL A 116 23.20 -21.21 0.51
C VAL A 116 24.62 -20.74 0.86
N GLU A 117 24.75 -19.55 1.44
CA GLU A 117 26.02 -19.01 1.93
C GLU A 117 26.59 -19.89 3.05
N PHE A 118 25.78 -20.21 4.07
CA PHE A 118 26.16 -21.10 5.17
C PHE A 118 26.62 -22.48 4.68
N LEU A 119 25.89 -23.09 3.74
CA LEU A 119 26.30 -24.38 3.16
C LEU A 119 27.59 -24.24 2.35
N GLY A 120 27.78 -23.14 1.63
CA GLY A 120 29.00 -22.81 0.92
C GLY A 120 30.21 -22.71 1.85
N GLU A 121 30.07 -22.09 3.01
CA GLU A 121 31.11 -22.01 4.05
C GLU A 121 31.51 -23.40 4.58
N HIS A 122 30.55 -24.33 4.64
CA HIS A 122 30.78 -25.73 5.03
C HIS A 122 31.27 -26.61 3.85
N GLY A 123 31.57 -26.01 2.70
CA GLY A 123 32.06 -26.70 1.51
C GLY A 123 31.01 -27.61 0.86
N ILE A 124 29.73 -27.30 1.03
CA ILE A 124 28.60 -28.04 0.46
C ILE A 124 28.06 -27.23 -0.73
N PRO A 125 28.14 -27.76 -1.96
CA PRO A 125 27.68 -27.03 -3.14
C PRO A 125 26.15 -26.99 -3.16
N ALA A 126 25.62 -25.79 -3.00
CA ALA A 126 24.20 -25.52 -2.92
C ALA A 126 23.79 -24.39 -3.88
N LEU A 127 22.57 -24.48 -4.42
CA LEU A 127 21.99 -23.46 -5.29
C LEU A 127 20.55 -23.18 -4.86
N PRO A 128 20.06 -21.94 -4.97
CA PRO A 128 18.63 -21.67 -4.81
C PRO A 128 17.78 -22.48 -5.81
N GLY A 129 16.65 -23.02 -5.36
CA GLY A 129 15.80 -23.92 -6.13
C GLY A 129 15.22 -23.31 -7.40
N TRP A 130 14.78 -22.04 -7.35
CA TRP A 130 14.37 -21.29 -8.53
C TRP A 130 15.52 -21.12 -9.52
N ARG A 131 16.76 -20.92 -9.05
CA ARG A 131 17.93 -20.77 -9.92
C ARG A 131 18.31 -22.09 -10.61
N TYR A 132 18.08 -23.22 -9.94
CA TYR A 132 18.19 -24.54 -10.56
C TYR A 132 17.12 -24.74 -11.64
N LEU A 133 15.89 -24.35 -11.36
CA LEU A 133 14.76 -24.43 -12.30
C LEU A 133 15.00 -23.57 -13.56
N ALA A 134 15.51 -22.35 -13.38
CA ALA A 134 15.88 -21.44 -14.48
C ALA A 134 16.94 -22.04 -15.44
N GLN A 135 17.90 -22.79 -14.89
CA GLN A 135 19.05 -23.31 -15.63
C GLN A 135 18.80 -24.69 -16.24
N SER A 136 17.88 -25.47 -15.66
CA SER A 136 17.75 -26.91 -15.96
C SER A 136 16.40 -27.29 -16.58
N VAL A 137 15.41 -26.40 -16.57
CA VAL A 137 14.05 -26.65 -17.06
C VAL A 137 13.68 -25.59 -18.11
N ASP A 138 12.98 -26.00 -19.17
CA ASP A 138 12.44 -25.08 -20.19
C ASP A 138 11.38 -24.15 -19.56
N PRO A 139 11.39 -22.83 -19.85
CA PRO A 139 10.41 -21.88 -19.34
C PRO A 139 8.94 -22.29 -19.54
N ALA A 140 8.62 -22.97 -20.65
CA ALA A 140 7.26 -23.46 -20.90
C ALA A 140 6.80 -24.53 -19.90
N ASP A 141 7.76 -25.24 -19.28
CA ASP A 141 7.52 -26.31 -18.32
C ASP A 141 7.65 -25.85 -16.86
N HIS A 142 8.13 -24.63 -16.59
CA HIS A 142 8.35 -24.09 -15.24
C HIS A 142 7.09 -24.19 -14.37
N ALA A 143 5.94 -23.77 -14.89
CA ALA A 143 4.67 -23.79 -14.16
C ALA A 143 4.25 -25.22 -13.76
N ARG A 144 4.48 -26.20 -14.64
CA ARG A 144 4.17 -27.61 -14.37
C ARG A 144 5.07 -28.19 -13.31
N VAL A 145 6.37 -27.88 -13.37
CA VAL A 145 7.35 -28.35 -12.37
C VAL A 145 7.07 -27.71 -11.01
N LEU A 146 6.82 -26.40 -10.96
CA LEU A 146 6.44 -25.68 -9.74
C LEU A 146 5.13 -26.19 -9.13
N ALA A 147 4.11 -26.48 -9.95
CA ALA A 147 2.86 -27.06 -9.46
C ALA A 147 3.05 -28.45 -8.83
N SER A 148 4.02 -29.22 -9.31
CA SER A 148 4.35 -30.55 -8.75
C SER A 148 5.30 -30.50 -7.55
N ARG A 149 6.08 -29.42 -7.42
CA ARG A 149 7.13 -29.23 -6.41
C ARG A 149 7.18 -27.75 -5.98
N PRO A 150 6.19 -27.26 -5.24
CA PRO A 150 6.14 -25.87 -4.80
C PRO A 150 7.31 -25.52 -3.88
N GLU A 151 7.95 -26.51 -3.24
CA GLU A 151 9.08 -26.32 -2.34
C GLU A 151 10.33 -25.79 -3.06
N LEU A 152 10.38 -25.83 -4.41
CA LEU A 152 11.50 -25.30 -5.20
C LEU A 152 11.57 -23.77 -5.20
N VAL A 153 10.51 -23.08 -4.81
CA VAL A 153 10.48 -21.60 -4.80
C VAL A 153 11.42 -21.07 -3.71
N ASP A 154 11.25 -21.56 -2.49
CA ASP A 154 12.03 -21.16 -1.31
C ASP A 154 13.06 -22.22 -0.89
N GLY A 155 13.19 -23.29 -1.66
CA GLY A 155 14.09 -24.41 -1.36
C GLY A 155 15.53 -24.16 -1.80
N VAL A 156 16.46 -24.86 -1.13
CA VAL A 156 17.86 -24.97 -1.54
C VAL A 156 18.12 -26.34 -2.13
N ILE A 157 18.72 -26.38 -3.32
CA ILE A 157 19.12 -27.59 -4.04
C ILE A 157 20.57 -27.88 -3.73
N ILE A 158 20.84 -29.08 -3.23
CA ILE A 158 22.19 -29.63 -3.09
C ILE A 158 22.53 -30.31 -4.41
N THR A 159 23.60 -29.84 -5.07
CA THR A 159 23.97 -30.35 -6.41
C THR A 159 24.74 -31.66 -6.35
N ASP A 160 25.38 -31.96 -5.22
CA ASP A 160 26.13 -33.20 -4.98
C ASP A 160 25.39 -34.13 -3.99
N PRO A 161 24.87 -35.28 -4.44
CA PRO A 161 24.16 -36.24 -3.59
C PRO A 161 24.97 -36.73 -2.40
N ASP A 162 26.30 -36.84 -2.54
CA ASP A 162 27.19 -37.36 -1.49
C ASP A 162 27.30 -36.37 -0.32
N THR A 163 26.99 -35.09 -0.55
CA THR A 163 27.02 -34.03 0.48
C THR A 163 25.69 -33.83 1.19
N HIS A 164 24.61 -34.49 0.75
CA HIS A 164 23.26 -34.29 1.29
C HIS A 164 23.16 -34.62 2.78
N ALA A 165 23.77 -35.72 3.23
CA ALA A 165 23.76 -36.11 4.64
C ALA A 165 24.48 -35.08 5.53
N ARG A 166 25.62 -34.58 5.06
CA ARG A 166 26.43 -33.57 5.76
C ARG A 166 25.72 -32.21 5.82
N ALA A 167 24.98 -31.86 4.77
CA ALA A 167 24.17 -30.63 4.75
C ALA A 167 23.04 -30.67 5.77
N ARG A 168 22.36 -31.81 5.87
CA ARG A 168 21.28 -32.01 6.84
C ARG A 168 21.80 -31.95 8.28
N GLU A 169 23.00 -32.47 8.54
CA GLU A 169 23.66 -32.38 9.84
C GLU A 169 24.03 -30.93 10.17
N ALA A 170 24.73 -30.23 9.28
CA ALA A 170 25.14 -28.84 9.48
C ALA A 170 23.96 -27.88 9.71
N LEU A 171 22.83 -28.07 9.00
CA LEU A 171 21.62 -27.27 9.19
C LEU A 171 20.81 -27.66 10.43
N GLY A 172 21.03 -28.85 10.99
CA GLY A 172 20.39 -29.26 12.25
C GLY A 172 21.06 -28.65 13.48
N ASP A 173 22.33 -28.24 13.34
CA ASP A 173 23.15 -27.64 14.39
C ASP A 173 23.23 -26.11 14.32
N ALA A 174 22.68 -25.50 13.26
CA ALA A 174 22.62 -24.05 13.02
C ALA A 174 21.44 -23.38 13.73
#